data_AF-A0A250K1E5-F1
#
_entry.id   AF-A0A250K1E5-F1
#
_cell.length_a   1.000
_cell.length_b   1.000
_cell.length_c   1.000
_cell.angle_alpha   90.00
_cell.angle_beta   90.00
_cell.angle_gamma   90.00
#
_symmetry.space_group_name_H-M   'P 1'
#
loop_
_entity.id
_entity.type
_entity.pdbx_description
1 polymer ?
#
loop_
_entity_poly.entity_id
_entity_poly.type
_entity_poly.pdbx_seq_one_letter_code
_entity_poly.pdbx_strand_id
1 'polypeptide(L)'
;MTPGTPYEAARVDALLSERGAVVRPDGVRRWPFKSGDVDIGELREGGQVVATELRVPLSDRPDLMREVIEAAAALATEAGARLVDPQLGRALNGKADAGVMEQYARTARYAGEVAGVPEALGASSYAQETQGARGFQPSTRMVLIAIGIFVVLYLVVDSLVSQLGGA
;
A
#
# COMPACT_ATOMS: atom_id res chain seq x y z
N MET A 1 -4.78 19.41 15.49
CA MET A 1 -3.38 19.53 15.04
C MET A 1 -3.12 20.93 14.50
N THR A 2 -2.05 21.56 14.94
CA THR A 2 -1.52 22.78 14.32
C THR A 2 -0.73 22.38 13.06
N PRO A 3 -0.93 23.03 11.90
CA PRO A 3 -0.10 22.81 10.72
C PRO A 3 1.40 22.87 11.07
N GLY A 4 2.19 21.93 10.55
CA GLY A 4 3.63 21.84 10.81
C GLY A 4 4.03 21.00 12.04
N THR A 5 3.08 20.49 12.82
CA THR A 5 3.39 19.50 13.88
C THR A 5 3.70 18.14 13.24
N PRO A 6 4.86 17.51 13.53
CA PRO A 6 5.18 16.19 13.01
C PRO A 6 4.16 15.12 13.42
N TYR A 7 4.03 14.09 12.59
CA TYR A 7 3.21 12.94 12.90
C TYR A 7 3.89 12.03 13.94
N GLU A 8 3.19 11.76 15.04
CA GLU A 8 3.69 10.95 16.16
C GLU A 8 3.29 9.47 15.99
N ALA A 9 4.00 8.75 15.11
CA ALA A 9 3.69 7.36 14.78
C ALA A 9 3.66 6.43 16.01
N ALA A 10 4.65 6.56 16.91
CA ALA A 10 4.74 5.73 18.11
C ALA A 10 3.52 5.86 19.04
N ARG A 11 2.93 7.07 19.13
CA ARG A 11 1.71 7.30 19.91
C ARG A 11 0.51 6.59 19.28
N VAL A 12 0.36 6.69 17.96
CA VAL A 12 -0.72 5.99 17.23
C VAL A 12 -0.57 4.48 17.38
N ASP A 13 0.65 3.96 17.31
CA ASP A 13 0.93 2.53 17.43
C ASP A 13 0.64 1.96 18.81
N ALA A 14 0.97 2.70 19.87
CA ALA A 14 0.60 2.34 21.23
C ALA A 14 -0.93 2.26 21.37
N LEU A 15 -1.64 3.28 20.91
CA LEU A 15 -3.11 3.34 20.98
C LEU A 15 -3.80 2.25 20.15
N LEU A 16 -3.23 1.87 19.00
CA LEU A 16 -3.71 0.76 18.18
C LEU A 16 -3.50 -0.58 18.91
N SER A 17 -2.34 -0.77 19.53
CA SER A 17 -2.02 -1.99 20.28
C SER A 17 -2.94 -2.18 21.49
N GLU A 18 -3.22 -1.10 22.22
CA GLU A 18 -4.20 -1.08 23.33
C GLU A 18 -5.62 -1.45 22.88
N ARG A 19 -5.96 -1.16 21.61
CA ARG A 19 -7.25 -1.48 20.99
C ARG A 19 -7.29 -2.83 20.27
N GLY A 20 -6.29 -3.67 20.52
CA GLY A 20 -6.25 -5.04 20.01
C GLY A 20 -5.76 -5.17 18.57
N ALA A 21 -5.07 -4.17 18.02
CA ALA A 21 -4.34 -4.36 16.77
C ALA A 21 -3.22 -5.40 16.96
N VAL A 22 -3.12 -6.35 16.04
CA VAL A 22 -2.18 -7.47 16.09
C VAL A 22 -1.30 -7.50 14.85
N VAL A 23 -0.08 -8.01 15.01
CA VAL A 23 0.82 -8.29 13.88
C VAL A 23 0.58 -9.73 13.43
N ARG A 24 0.29 -9.94 12.15
CA ARG A 24 0.15 -11.27 11.56
C ARG A 24 1.52 -11.88 11.25
N PRO A 25 1.61 -13.21 11.05
CA PRO A 25 2.88 -13.88 10.71
C PRO A 25 3.53 -13.40 9.39
N ASP A 26 2.74 -12.83 8.49
CA ASP A 26 3.20 -12.22 7.22
C ASP A 26 3.75 -10.80 7.41
N GLY A 27 3.78 -10.28 8.65
CA GLY A 27 4.25 -8.94 8.99
C GLY A 27 3.19 -7.85 8.82
N VAL A 28 2.00 -8.18 8.32
CA VAL A 28 0.90 -7.20 8.16
C VAL A 28 0.26 -6.94 9.52
N ARG A 29 0.08 -5.66 9.87
CA ARG A 29 -0.69 -5.27 11.05
C ARG A 29 -2.17 -5.26 10.73
N ARG A 30 -2.97 -5.70 11.69
CA ARG A 30 -4.41 -5.85 11.53
C ARG A 30 -5.15 -5.37 12.74
N TRP A 31 -6.25 -4.67 12.51
CA TRP A 31 -7.20 -4.27 13.53
C TRP A 31 -8.52 -5.04 13.36
N PRO A 32 -8.87 -5.94 14.29
CA PRO A 32 -10.13 -6.67 14.22
C PRO A 32 -11.33 -5.80 14.64
N PHE A 33 -12.41 -5.89 13.86
CA PHE A 33 -13.72 -5.28 14.13
C PHE A 33 -14.82 -6.34 14.12
N LYS A 34 -16.05 -5.98 14.51
CA LYS A 34 -17.18 -6.93 14.53
C LYS A 34 -17.57 -7.34 13.11
N SER A 35 -17.52 -6.38 12.19
CA SER A 35 -17.93 -6.57 10.79
C SER A 35 -16.80 -6.99 9.84
N GLY A 36 -15.58 -7.24 10.36
CA GLY A 36 -14.43 -7.68 9.57
C GLY A 36 -13.10 -7.16 10.11
N ASP A 37 -12.03 -7.43 9.37
CA ASP A 37 -10.68 -7.00 9.71
C ASP A 37 -10.24 -5.81 8.83
N VAL A 38 -9.43 -4.92 9.39
CA VAL A 38 -8.76 -3.83 8.65
C VAL A 38 -7.26 -4.00 8.72
N ASP A 39 -6.60 -3.94 7.57
CA ASP A 39 -5.14 -3.95 7.54
C ASP A 39 -4.60 -2.53 7.81
N ILE A 40 -3.51 -2.45 8.57
CA ILE A 40 -2.85 -1.22 8.98
C ILE A 40 -1.51 -1.12 8.24
N GLY A 41 -1.29 0.01 7.58
CA GLY A 41 -0.03 0.35 6.91
C GLY A 41 0.56 1.66 7.40
N GLU A 42 1.74 1.98 6.89
CA GLU A 42 2.40 3.27 7.11
C GLU A 42 2.44 4.05 5.78
N LEU A 43 2.10 5.33 5.83
CA LEU A 43 2.37 6.25 4.73
C LEU A 43 3.69 6.98 5.02
N ARG A 44 4.62 6.90 4.06
CA ARG A 44 5.96 7.49 4.17
C ARG A 44 6.20 8.53 3.08
N GLU A 45 6.75 9.67 3.48
CA GLU A 45 7.24 10.72 2.59
C GLU A 45 8.69 11.05 2.97
N GLY A 46 9.60 11.06 1.99
CA GLY A 46 11.02 11.34 2.25
C GLY A 46 11.68 10.37 3.25
N GLY A 47 11.16 9.15 3.40
CA GLY A 47 11.63 8.16 4.38
C GLY A 47 11.03 8.28 5.78
N GLN A 48 10.31 9.36 6.08
CA GLN A 48 9.64 9.59 7.35
C GLN A 48 8.19 9.10 7.29
N VAL A 49 7.70 8.48 8.37
CA VAL A 49 6.27 8.12 8.50
C VAL A 49 5.48 9.41 8.75
N VAL A 50 4.54 9.70 7.86
CA VAL A 50 3.70 10.91 7.91
C VAL A 50 2.24 10.62 8.25
N ALA A 51 1.80 9.37 8.11
CA ALA A 51 0.50 8.91 8.58
C ALA A 51 0.49 7.40 8.79
N THR A 52 -0.48 6.93 9.57
CA THR A 52 -0.90 5.53 9.59
C THR A 52 -2.08 5.38 8.66
N GLU A 53 -2.03 4.37 7.78
CA GLU A 53 -3.05 4.10 6.79
C GLU A 53 -3.94 2.93 7.24
N LEU A 54 -5.26 3.12 7.13
CA LEU A 54 -6.25 2.07 7.39
C LEU A 54 -6.83 1.59 6.07
N ARG A 55 -6.59 0.33 5.72
CA ARG A 55 -7.05 -0.29 4.47
C ARG A 55 -8.30 -1.11 4.74
N VAL A 56 -9.45 -0.47 4.56
CA VAL A 56 -10.75 -1.13 4.73
C VAL A 56 -11.05 -1.95 3.48
N PRO A 57 -11.25 -3.28 3.58
CA PRO A 57 -11.67 -4.09 2.45
C PRO A 57 -12.95 -3.52 1.82
N LEU A 58 -13.04 -3.52 0.49
CA LEU A 58 -14.23 -3.03 -0.19
C LEU A 58 -15.36 -4.07 -0.05
N SER A 59 -16.51 -3.65 0.49
CA SER A 59 -17.70 -4.49 0.67
C SER A 59 -18.96 -3.67 0.46
N ASP A 60 -19.99 -4.32 -0.08
CA ASP A 60 -21.36 -3.80 -0.19
C ASP A 60 -22.06 -3.63 1.17
N ARG A 61 -21.51 -4.20 2.25
CA ARG A 61 -21.97 -4.04 3.63
C ARG A 61 -21.27 -2.86 4.30
N PRO A 62 -21.98 -1.77 4.62
CA PRO A 62 -21.36 -0.54 5.13
C PRO A 62 -20.93 -0.62 6.61
N ASP A 63 -21.27 -1.69 7.31
CA ASP A 63 -21.09 -1.77 8.76
C ASP A 63 -19.62 -1.70 9.19
N LEU A 64 -18.73 -2.38 8.45
CA LEU A 64 -17.29 -2.31 8.72
C LEU A 64 -16.76 -0.89 8.56
N MET A 65 -17.09 -0.20 7.47
CA MET A 65 -16.64 1.18 7.25
C MET A 65 -17.14 2.11 8.36
N ARG A 66 -18.38 1.93 8.82
CA ARG A 66 -18.92 2.72 9.93
C ARG A 66 -18.15 2.48 11.23
N GLU A 67 -17.92 1.21 11.59
CA GLU A 67 -17.15 0.82 12.78
C GLU A 67 -15.73 1.41 12.73
N VAL A 68 -15.09 1.36 11.57
CA VAL A 68 -13.74 1.88 11.36
C VAL A 68 -13.68 3.39 11.49
N ILE A 69 -14.61 4.13 10.87
CA ILE A 69 -14.64 5.60 10.96
C ILE A 69 -14.84 6.05 12.41
N GLU A 70 -15.75 5.41 13.14
CA GLU A 70 -16.00 5.74 14.55
C GLU A 70 -14.77 5.48 15.42
N ALA A 71 -14.19 4.27 15.32
CA ALA A 71 -13.02 3.90 16.12
C ALA A 71 -11.77 4.71 15.75
N ALA A 72 -11.54 4.95 14.45
CA ALA A 72 -10.40 5.72 13.97
C ALA A 72 -10.52 7.20 14.35
N ALA A 73 -11.73 7.78 14.38
CA ALA A 73 -11.93 9.16 14.83
C ALA A 73 -11.66 9.31 16.33
N ALA A 74 -12.08 8.34 17.14
CA ALA A 74 -11.78 8.31 18.56
C ALA A 74 -10.26 8.17 18.80
N LEU A 75 -9.61 7.23 18.08
CA LEU A 75 -8.17 7.03 18.15
C LEU A 75 -7.41 8.29 17.72
N ALA A 76 -7.79 8.92 16.60
CA ALA A 76 -7.15 10.13 16.11
C ALA A 76 -7.27 11.27 17.12
N THR A 77 -8.43 11.42 17.76
CA THR A 77 -8.65 12.44 18.79
C THR A 77 -7.71 12.24 19.98
N GLU A 78 -7.60 11.01 20.49
CA GLU A 78 -6.72 10.66 21.61
C GLU A 78 -5.23 10.78 21.25
N ALA A 79 -4.87 10.40 20.02
CA ALA A 79 -3.53 10.57 19.49
C ALA A 79 -3.15 12.04 19.27
N GLY A 80 -4.11 12.97 19.29
CA GLY A 80 -3.93 14.34 18.83
C GLY A 80 -3.69 14.43 17.33
N ALA A 81 -4.07 13.41 16.56
CA ALA A 81 -3.96 13.29 15.11
C ALA A 81 -5.21 13.79 14.37
N ARG A 82 -5.20 13.72 13.03
CA ARG A 82 -6.38 13.96 12.18
C ARG A 82 -6.69 12.70 11.39
N LEU A 83 -7.95 12.29 11.42
CA LEU A 83 -8.46 11.29 10.47
C LEU A 83 -8.77 12.00 9.15
N VAL A 84 -8.30 11.46 8.03
CA VAL A 84 -8.45 12.08 6.70
C VAL A 84 -8.95 11.03 5.72
N ASP A 85 -9.91 11.39 4.88
CA ASP A 85 -10.24 10.63 3.68
C ASP A 85 -9.32 11.09 2.54
N PRO A 86 -8.43 10.23 2.02
CA PRO A 86 -7.51 10.60 0.95
C PRO A 86 -8.23 10.94 -0.37
N GLN A 87 -9.43 10.40 -0.62
CA GLN A 87 -10.19 10.65 -1.84
C GLN A 87 -10.90 12.00 -1.80
N LEU A 88 -11.41 12.40 -0.63
CA LEU A 88 -12.08 13.68 -0.43
C LEU A 88 -11.12 14.81 -0.01
N GLY A 89 -9.88 14.47 0.34
CA GLY A 89 -8.86 15.43 0.77
C GLY A 89 -9.25 16.21 2.03
N ARG A 90 -10.17 15.67 2.86
CA ARG A 90 -10.75 16.37 4.00
C ARG A 90 -10.65 15.55 5.28
N ALA A 91 -10.66 16.25 6.41
CA ALA A 91 -10.68 15.61 7.72
C ALA A 91 -12.07 15.02 8.04
N LEU A 92 -12.07 13.86 8.70
CA LEU A 92 -13.28 13.15 9.16
C LEU A 92 -13.41 13.27 10.68
N ASN A 93 -14.64 13.26 11.20
CA ASN A 93 -14.93 13.48 12.63
C ASN A 93 -15.84 12.41 13.26
N GLY A 94 -16.03 11.27 12.62
CA GLY A 94 -16.58 10.05 13.23
C GLY A 94 -18.11 9.93 13.22
N LYS A 95 -18.86 11.05 13.18
CA LYS A 95 -20.34 11.02 13.34
C LYS A 95 -21.15 11.64 12.20
N ALA A 96 -20.53 12.28 11.21
CA ALA A 96 -21.26 13.09 10.22
C ALA A 96 -20.76 12.96 8.77
N ASP A 97 -20.11 11.87 8.41
CA ASP A 97 -19.51 11.72 7.07
C ASP A 97 -20.35 10.84 6.14
N ALA A 98 -21.64 11.20 5.97
CA ALA A 98 -22.57 10.53 5.05
C ALA A 98 -22.02 10.44 3.62
N GLY A 99 -21.27 11.45 3.16
CA GLY A 99 -20.63 11.46 1.84
C GLY A 99 -19.55 10.39 1.66
N VAL A 100 -18.78 10.07 2.71
CA VAL A 100 -17.76 8.98 2.67
C VAL A 100 -18.46 7.64 2.56
N MET A 101 -19.50 7.44 3.37
CA MET A 101 -20.30 6.21 3.35
C MET A 101 -21.01 6.00 2.01
N GLU A 102 -21.54 7.08 1.42
CA GLU A 102 -22.18 7.02 0.10
C GLU A 102 -21.16 6.70 -1.00
N GLN A 103 -20.00 7.34 -1.00
CA GLN A 103 -18.93 7.08 -1.96
C GLN A 103 -18.42 5.64 -1.84
N TYR A 104 -18.16 5.17 -0.62
CA TYR A 104 -17.75 3.79 -0.37
C TYR A 104 -18.81 2.79 -0.88
N ALA A 105 -20.09 3.00 -0.55
CA ALA A 105 -21.16 2.11 -1.00
C ALA A 105 -21.34 2.13 -2.52
N ARG A 106 -21.14 3.29 -3.16
CA ARG A 106 -21.17 3.42 -4.62
C ARG A 106 -20.01 2.65 -5.27
N THR A 107 -18.78 2.85 -4.79
CA THR A 107 -17.60 2.14 -5.28
C THR A 107 -17.72 0.63 -5.06
N ALA A 108 -18.22 0.20 -3.91
CA ALA A 108 -18.43 -1.21 -3.61
C ALA A 108 -19.44 -1.87 -4.55
N ARG A 109 -20.57 -1.20 -4.83
CA ARG A 109 -21.56 -1.69 -5.80
C ARG A 109 -20.97 -1.79 -7.20
N TYR A 110 -20.27 -0.76 -7.67
CA TYR A 110 -19.62 -0.81 -8.98
C TYR A 110 -18.56 -1.90 -9.08
N ALA A 111 -17.73 -2.08 -8.05
CA ALA A 111 -16.75 -3.15 -8.03
C ALA A 111 -17.42 -4.54 -8.03
N GLY A 112 -18.51 -4.72 -7.29
CA GLY A 112 -19.30 -5.94 -7.29
C GLY A 112 -20.00 -6.20 -8.63
N GLU A 113 -20.52 -5.16 -9.28
CA GLU A 113 -21.14 -5.25 -10.61
C GLU A 113 -20.11 -5.55 -11.70
N VAL A 114 -18.95 -4.88 -11.70
CA VAL A 114 -17.89 -5.09 -12.71
C VAL A 114 -17.16 -6.41 -12.50
N ALA A 115 -16.90 -6.82 -11.25
CA ALA A 115 -16.36 -8.14 -10.95
C ALA A 115 -17.41 -9.27 -11.09
N GLY A 116 -18.70 -8.91 -11.10
CA GLY A 116 -19.84 -9.82 -11.27
C GLY A 116 -20.40 -9.87 -12.69
N VAL A 117 -19.89 -9.07 -13.63
CA VAL A 117 -20.18 -9.21 -15.06
C VAL A 117 -19.28 -10.34 -15.59
N PRO A 118 -19.84 -11.50 -15.98
CA PRO A 118 -19.06 -12.59 -16.56
C PRO A 118 -18.26 -12.06 -17.75
N GLU A 119 -17.02 -12.51 -17.88
CA GLU A 119 -16.02 -12.11 -18.88
C GLU A 119 -16.42 -12.36 -20.35
N ALA A 120 -17.48 -11.72 -20.86
CA ALA A 120 -18.00 -11.92 -22.21
C ALA A 120 -17.88 -10.70 -23.14
N LEU A 121 -17.35 -9.57 -22.70
CA LEU A 121 -17.00 -8.44 -23.58
C LEU A 121 -15.67 -7.83 -23.14
N GLY A 122 -14.57 -8.42 -23.60
CA GLY A 122 -13.23 -7.82 -23.45
C GLY A 122 -12.15 -8.70 -22.83
N ALA A 123 -12.28 -10.03 -22.90
CA ALA A 123 -11.12 -10.92 -22.82
C ALA A 123 -10.25 -10.77 -24.10
N SER A 124 -9.63 -9.60 -24.26
CA SER A 124 -8.48 -9.37 -25.14
C SER A 124 -7.79 -8.03 -24.86
N SER A 125 -7.61 -7.65 -23.58
CA SER A 125 -6.56 -6.68 -23.22
C SER A 125 -6.07 -6.65 -21.77
N TYR A 126 -6.75 -7.29 -20.78
CA TYR A 126 -6.26 -7.23 -19.38
C TYR A 126 -6.27 -8.55 -18.59
N ALA A 127 -6.65 -9.67 -19.20
CA ALA A 127 -6.58 -10.98 -18.54
C ALA A 127 -6.13 -12.06 -19.53
N GLN A 128 -4.86 -11.99 -19.94
CA GLN A 128 -4.14 -13.16 -20.43
C GLN A 128 -2.81 -13.24 -19.67
N GLU A 129 -2.73 -14.26 -18.81
CA GLU A 129 -1.50 -14.95 -18.41
C GLU A 129 -0.36 -14.13 -17.78
N THR A 130 -0.44 -13.91 -16.47
CA THR A 130 0.75 -13.98 -15.60
C THR A 130 0.75 -15.26 -14.76
N GLN A 131 0.42 -16.39 -15.40
CA GLN A 131 1.09 -17.65 -15.10
C GLN A 131 1.89 -18.01 -16.36
N GLY A 132 3.14 -17.58 -16.42
CA GLY A 132 3.95 -17.83 -17.61
C GLY A 132 5.14 -16.92 -17.88
N ALA A 133 5.59 -16.11 -16.91
CA ALA A 133 6.95 -15.63 -16.95
C ALA A 133 7.45 -15.50 -15.52
N ARG A 134 8.34 -16.42 -15.09
CA ARG A 134 9.46 -15.99 -14.28
C ARG A 134 10.20 -14.94 -15.11
N GLY A 135 9.70 -13.72 -15.11
CA GLY A 135 10.47 -12.56 -15.51
C GLY A 135 11.74 -12.65 -14.69
N PHE A 136 12.87 -12.73 -15.36
CA PHE A 136 14.18 -12.84 -14.75
C PHE A 136 14.32 -11.66 -13.77
N GLN A 137 14.04 -11.90 -12.49
CA GLN A 137 14.44 -11.02 -11.40
C GLN A 137 15.90 -11.36 -11.19
N PRO A 138 16.84 -10.53 -11.70
CA PRO A 138 18.25 -10.83 -11.55
C PRO A 138 18.51 -10.75 -10.05
N SER A 139 18.78 -11.89 -9.42
CA SER A 139 19.28 -11.86 -8.05
C SER A 139 20.54 -10.99 -8.03
N THR A 140 20.79 -10.25 -6.96
CA THR A 140 21.96 -9.36 -6.84
C THR A 140 23.27 -10.05 -7.23
N ARG A 141 23.38 -11.37 -6.99
CA ARG A 141 24.52 -12.19 -7.41
C ARG A 141 24.66 -12.29 -8.94
N MET A 142 23.56 -12.45 -9.69
CA MET A 142 23.60 -12.49 -11.16
C MET A 142 23.99 -11.13 -11.75
N VAL A 143 23.56 -10.02 -11.13
CA VAL A 143 23.98 -8.67 -11.54
C VAL A 143 25.48 -8.49 -11.33
N LEU A 144 26.02 -8.90 -10.17
CA LEU A 144 27.46 -8.82 -9.89
C LEU A 144 28.29 -9.68 -10.84
N ILE A 145 27.81 -10.88 -11.18
CA ILE A 145 28.46 -11.75 -12.17
C ILE A 145 28.45 -11.10 -13.56
N ALA A 146 27.31 -10.55 -13.99
CA ALA A 146 27.20 -9.88 -15.29
C ALA A 146 28.13 -8.65 -15.38
N ILE A 147 28.20 -7.84 -14.32
CA ILE A 147 29.13 -6.70 -14.24
C ILE A 147 30.57 -7.20 -14.29
N GLY A 148 30.92 -8.25 -13.54
CA GLY A 148 32.27 -8.82 -13.56
C GLY A 148 32.69 -9.31 -14.95
N ILE A 149 31.79 -10.01 -15.66
CA ILE A 149 32.04 -10.46 -17.04
C ILE A 149 32.25 -9.27 -17.97
N PHE A 150 31.43 -8.22 -17.86
CA PHE A 150 31.60 -7.01 -18.67
C PHE A 150 32.93 -6.31 -18.44
N VAL A 151 33.37 -6.22 -17.18
CA VAL A 151 34.67 -5.63 -16.84
C VAL A 151 35.83 -6.45 -17.43
N VAL A 152 35.75 -7.78 -17.34
CA VAL A 152 36.78 -8.66 -17.93
C VAL A 152 36.79 -8.53 -19.46
N LEU A 153 35.62 -8.53 -20.11
CA LEU A 153 35.51 -8.32 -21.55
C LEU A 153 36.08 -6.95 -21.96
N TYR A 154 35.79 -5.90 -21.20
CA TYR A 154 36.33 -4.58 -21.44
C TYR A 154 37.87 -4.59 -21.36
N LEU A 155 38.45 -5.21 -20.34
CA LEU A 155 39.92 -5.30 -20.20
C LEU A 155 40.55 -6.14 -21.30
N VAL A 156 39.88 -7.19 -21.78
CA VAL A 156 40.36 -8.00 -22.91
C VAL A 156 40.33 -7.19 -24.20
N VAL A 157 39.23 -6.47 -24.46
CA VAL A 157 39.13 -5.59 -25.64
C VAL A 157 40.17 -4.47 -25.55
N ASP A 158 40.34 -3.84 -24.39
CA ASP A 158 41.35 -2.80 -24.16
C ASP A 158 42.77 -3.35 -24.39
N SER A 159 43.06 -4.56 -23.89
CA SER A 159 44.35 -5.24 -24.15
C SER A 159 44.55 -5.58 -25.63
N LEU A 160 43.50 -5.99 -26.34
CA LEU A 160 43.58 -6.30 -27.78
C LEU A 160 43.73 -5.03 -28.61
N VAL A 161 43.01 -3.95 -28.25
CA VAL A 161 43.13 -2.63 -28.87
C VAL A 161 44.51 -2.04 -28.59
N SER A 162 45.06 -2.23 -27.39
CA SER A 162 46.43 -1.81 -27.06
C SER A 162 47.49 -2.60 -27.83
N GLN A 163 47.26 -3.90 -28.09
CA GLN A 163 48.13 -4.73 -28.93
C GLN A 163 47.99 -4.42 -30.43
N LEU A 164 46.80 -4.01 -30.90
CA LEU A 164 46.52 -3.62 -32.29
C LEU A 164 46.86 -2.16 -32.60
N GLY A 165 46.81 -1.29 -31.58
CA GLY A 165 47.24 0.10 -31.59
C GLY A 165 48.73 0.27 -31.27
N GLY A 166 49.50 -0.81 -31.39
CA GLY A 166 50.96 -0.78 -31.35
C GLY A 166 51.54 -0.07 -32.57
N ALA A 167 51.43 1.26 -32.58
CA ALA A 167 52.36 2.24 -33.16
C ALA A 167 52.14 3.60 -32.48
#